data_AF-A0A523QSQ1-F1
#
_entry.id   AF-A0A523QSQ1-F1
#
_cell.length_a   1.000
_cell.length_b   1.000
_cell.length_c   1.000
_cell.angle_alpha   90.00
_cell.angle_beta   90.00
_cell.angle_gamma   90.00
#
_symmetry.space_group_name_H-M   'P 1'
#
loop_
_entity.id
_entity.type
_entity.pdbx_description
1 polymer ?
#
loop_
_entity_poly.entity_id
_entity_poly.type
_entity_poly.pdbx_seq_one_letter_code
_entity_poly.pdbx_strand_id
1 'polypeptide(L)' 'MDAGLAIEQIACEYMHAIETEGEIKSAHEGYAVILEKLDGLKKIVWQKPKDRDIEQMRKEAAHAAAMALRFIVDVT' A
#
# COMPACT_ATOMS: atom_id res chain seq x y z
N MET A 1 7.10 -10.90 11.50
CA MET A 1 7.75 -9.91 10.63
C MET A 1 8.31 -8.85 11.56
N ASP A 2 9.62 -8.72 11.61
CA ASP A 2 10.26 -7.57 12.26
C ASP A 2 10.13 -6.32 11.38
N ALA A 3 10.50 -5.16 11.94
CA ALA A 3 10.38 -3.88 11.26
C ALA A 3 11.28 -3.75 10.02
N GLY A 4 12.43 -4.43 9.98
CA GLY A 4 13.34 -4.38 8.84
C GLY A 4 12.72 -5.03 7.61
N LEU A 5 12.21 -6.26 7.77
CA LEU A 5 11.49 -6.96 6.71
C LEU A 5 10.25 -6.18 6.22
N ALA A 6 9.56 -5.48 7.13
CA ALA A 6 8.42 -4.65 6.76
C ALA A 6 8.83 -3.48 5.84
N ILE A 7 9.94 -2.81 6.15
CA ILE A 7 10.48 -1.72 5.34
C ILE A 7 10.94 -2.22 3.97
N GLU A 8 11.63 -3.36 3.93
CA GLU A 8 12.05 -3.99 2.66
C GLU A 8 10.83 -4.31 1.78
N GLN A 9 9.76 -4.85 2.36
CA GLN A 9 8.54 -5.13 1.62
C GLN A 9 7.89 -3.86 1.07
N ILE A 10 7.81 -2.79 1.88
CA ILE A 10 7.30 -1.48 1.40
C ILE A 10 8.15 -0.95 0.25
N ALA A 11 9.47 -1.05 0.34
CA ALA A 11 10.38 -0.62 -0.71
C ALA A 11 10.19 -1.41 -2.00
N CYS A 12 10.06 -2.75 -1.92
CA CYS A 12 9.76 -3.58 -3.09
C CYS A 12 8.45 -3.19 -3.77
N GLU A 13 7.39 -2.96 -2.99
CA GLU A 13 6.07 -2.58 -3.53
C GLU A 13 6.08 -1.18 -4.13
N TYR A 14 6.83 -0.25 -3.54
CA TYR A 14 7.05 1.09 -4.10
C TYR A 14 7.77 1.02 -5.45
N MET A 15 8.88 0.27 -5.53
CA MET A 15 9.63 0.08 -6.77
C MET A 15 8.76 -0.56 -7.85
N HIS A 16 8.00 -1.59 -7.48
CA HIS A 16 7.07 -2.24 -8.41
C HIS A 16 6.00 -1.28 -8.95
N ALA A 17 5.42 -0.43 -8.10
CA ALA A 17 4.42 0.54 -8.51
C ALA A 17 4.98 1.62 -9.45
N ILE A 18 6.23 2.06 -9.25
CA ILE A 18 6.90 2.98 -10.18
C ILE A 18 7.12 2.32 -11.55
N GLU A 19 7.47 1.04 -11.57
CA GLU A 19 7.75 0.31 -12.82
C GLU A 19 6.47 0.03 -13.63
N THR A 20 5.35 -0.19 -12.94
CA THR A 20 4.12 -0.69 -13.57
C THR A 20 3.03 0.36 -13.74
N GLU A 21 3.06 1.44 -12.97
CA GLU A 21 2.04 2.49 -12.98
C GLU A 21 2.69 3.84 -13.30
N GLY A 22 1.97 4.71 -14.01
CA GLY A 22 2.44 6.07 -14.29
C GLY A 22 2.55 6.95 -13.04
N GLU A 23 3.31 8.04 -13.13
CA GLU A 23 3.44 9.03 -12.06
C GLU A 23 2.08 9.58 -11.59
N ILE A 24 1.97 9.84 -10.29
CA ILE A 24 0.81 10.52 -9.71
C ILE A 24 0.83 11.99 -10.15
N LYS A 25 -0.23 12.45 -10.84
CA LYS A 25 -0.24 13.78 -11.49
C LYS A 25 -0.82 14.87 -10.62
N SER A 26 -1.47 14.51 -9.50
CA SER A 26 -2.07 15.48 -8.59
C SER A 26 -2.26 14.93 -7.19
N ALA A 27 -2.38 15.82 -6.20
CA ALA A 27 -2.71 15.45 -4.83
C ALA A 27 -4.04 14.67 -4.70
N HIS A 28 -5.05 15.00 -5.53
CA HIS A 28 -6.33 14.28 -5.49
C HIS A 28 -6.20 12.85 -6.00
N GLU A 29 -5.46 12.66 -7.10
CA GLU A 29 -5.15 11.33 -7.64
C GLU A 29 -4.36 10.49 -6.64
N GLY A 30 -3.29 11.05 -6.08
CA GLY A 30 -2.47 10.32 -5.12
C GLY A 30 -3.24 9.93 -3.87
N TYR A 31 -4.09 10.82 -3.35
CA TYR A 31 -4.95 10.50 -2.21
C TYR A 31 -5.97 9.41 -2.56
N ALA A 32 -6.55 9.44 -3.77
CA ALA A 32 -7.46 8.41 -4.23
C ALA A 32 -6.78 7.03 -4.32
N VAL A 33 -5.54 6.98 -4.81
CA VAL A 33 -4.74 5.73 -4.87
C VAL A 33 -4.47 5.18 -3.46
N ILE A 34 -4.11 6.03 -2.50
CA ILE A 34 -3.94 5.59 -1.10
C ILE A 34 -5.25 5.03 -0.54
N LEU A 35 -6.38 5.72 -0.77
CA LEU A 35 -7.69 5.26 -0.31
C LEU A 35 -8.07 3.90 -0.89
N GLU A 36 -7.76 3.65 -2.16
CA GLU A 36 -7.99 2.35 -2.80
C GLU A 36 -7.27 1.22 -2.05
N LYS A 37 -5.99 1.42 -1.70
CA LYS A 37 -5.21 0.41 -0.97
C LYS A 37 -5.72 0.23 0.47
N LEU A 38 -6.15 1.31 1.12
CA LEU A 38 -6.79 1.22 2.43
C LEU A 38 -8.12 0.47 2.38
N ASP A 39 -8.93 0.63 1.32
CA ASP A 39 -10.14 -0.16 1.14
C ASP A 39 -9.82 -1.65 0.87
N GLY A 40 -8.72 -1.96 0.18
CA GLY A 40 -8.16 -3.31 0.06
C GLY A 40 -7.85 -3.94 1.42
N LEU A 41 -7.06 -3.25 2.24
CA LEU A 41 -6.72 -3.67 3.60
C LEU A 41 -7.97 -3.88 4.46
N LYS A 42 -8.90 -2.92 4.42
CA LYS A 42 -10.15 -2.92 5.18
C LYS A 42 -11.02 -4.14 4.88
N LYS A 43 -11.11 -4.57 3.61
CA LYS A 43 -11.83 -5.79 3.23
C LYS A 43 -11.36 -7.02 4.01
N ILE A 44 -10.07 -7.11 4.32
CA ILE A 44 -9.46 -8.24 5.05
C ILE A 44 -9.60 -8.04 6.55
N VAL A 45 -9.30 -6.83 7.05
CA VAL A 45 -9.41 -6.51 8.48
C VAL A 45 -10.82 -6.75 9.00
N TRP A 46 -11.85 -6.49 8.18
CA TRP A 46 -13.25 -6.65 8.56
C TRP A 46 -13.83 -8.06 8.34
N GLN A 47 -13.04 -9.00 7.82
CA GLN A 47 -13.43 -10.41 7.83
C GLN A 47 -13.52 -10.95 9.26
N LYS A 48 -14.29 -12.03 9.43
CA LYS A 48 -14.33 -12.78 10.69
C LYS A 48 -12.93 -13.30 11.01
N PRO A 49 -12.51 -13.37 12.29
CA PRO A 49 -11.15 -13.78 12.66
C PRO A 49 -10.69 -15.11 12.05
N LYS A 50 -11.61 -16.07 11.88
CA LYS A 50 -11.34 -17.39 11.28
C LYS A 50 -11.10 -17.37 9.77
N ASP A 51 -11.55 -16.32 9.09
CA ASP A 51 -11.49 -16.19 7.63
C ASP A 51 -10.40 -15.18 7.21
N ARG A 52 -9.74 -14.54 8.19
CA ARG A 52 -8.76 -13.48 7.97
C ARG A 52 -7.40 -14.05 7.58
N ASP A 53 -6.96 -13.71 6.38
CA ASP A 53 -5.60 -13.99 5.93
C ASP A 53 -4.63 -12.92 6.47
N ILE A 54 -3.77 -13.33 7.40
CA ILE A 54 -2.79 -12.43 8.03
C ILE A 54 -1.68 -12.00 7.06
N GLU A 55 -1.29 -12.87 6.12
CA GLU A 55 -0.26 -12.54 5.14
C GLU A 55 -0.80 -11.53 4.13
N GLN A 56 -2.01 -11.75 3.62
CA GLN A 56 -2.65 -10.78 2.72
C GLN A 56 -2.89 -9.45 3.46
N MET A 57 -3.29 -9.47 4.73
CA MET A 57 -3.46 -8.23 5.51
C MET A 57 -2.15 -7.43 5.61
N ARG A 58 -1.01 -8.09 5.82
CA ARG A 58 0.30 -7.42 5.83
C ARG A 58 0.67 -6.89 4.46
N LYS A 59 0.38 -7.65 3.40
CA LYS A 59 0.63 -7.23 2.01
C LYS A 59 -0.15 -5.96 1.65
N GLU A 60 -1.46 -5.93 1.91
CA GLU A 60 -2.26 -4.73 1.64
C GLU A 60 -1.82 -3.52 2.49
N ALA A 61 -1.37 -3.75 3.73
CA ALA A 61 -0.80 -2.69 4.56
C ALA A 61 0.52 -2.15 3.97
N ALA A 62 1.39 -3.02 3.46
CA ALA A 62 2.61 -2.62 2.78
C ALA A 62 2.31 -1.85 1.48
N HIS A 63 1.30 -2.28 0.70
CA HIS A 63 0.82 -1.55 -0.48
C HIS A 63 0.35 -0.14 -0.13
N ALA A 64 -0.47 0.01 0.92
CA ALA A 64 -0.93 1.31 1.37
C ALA A 64 0.23 2.23 1.80
N ALA A 65 1.21 1.68 2.52
CA ALA A 65 2.41 2.43 2.92
C ALA A 65 3.29 2.80 1.72
N ALA A 66 3.46 1.92 0.75
CA ALA A 66 4.20 2.20 -0.48
C ALA A 66 3.54 3.33 -1.28
N MET A 67 2.20 3.36 -1.35
CA MET A 67 1.48 4.44 -2.03
C MET A 67 1.55 5.77 -1.27
N ALA A 68 1.58 5.73 0.06
CA ALA A 68 1.85 6.92 0.86
C ALA A 68 3.27 7.47 0.64
N LEU A 69 4.27 6.60 0.52
CA LEU A 69 5.64 7.00 0.13
C LEU A 69 5.65 7.62 -1.26
N ARG A 70 4.97 7.00 -2.23
CA ARG A 70 4.87 7.51 -3.59
C ARG A 70 4.19 8.87 -3.65
N PHE A 71 3.15 9.09 -2.87
CA PHE A 71 2.52 10.40 -2.74
C PHE A 71 3.52 11.49 -2.33
N ILE A 72 4.41 11.19 -1.38
CA ILE A 72 5.45 12.13 -0.92
C ILE A 72 6.44 12.46 -2.04
N VAL A 73 6.75 11.49 -2.91
CA VAL A 73 7.74 11.64 -3.97
C VAL A 73 7.17 12.30 -5.23
N ASP A 74 6.00 11.85 -5.68
CA ASP A 74 5.42 12.23 -6.97
C ASP A 74 4.62 13.55 -6.88
N VAL A 75 4.00 13.85 -5.72
CA VAL A 75 3.18 15.05 -5.56
C VAL A 75 4.02 16.20 -5.01
N THR A 76 4.45 17.09 -5.91
CA THR A 76 5.12 18.37 -5.59
C THR A 76 4.21 19.57 -5.78
#